data_AF-A0A366MMU5-F1
#
_entry.id   AF-A0A366MMU5-F1
#
_cell.length_a   1.000
_cell.length_b   1.000
_cell.length_c   1.000
_cell.angle_alpha   90.00
_cell.angle_beta   90.00
_cell.angle_gamma   90.00
#
_symmetry.space_group_name_H-M   'P 1'
#
loop_
_entity.id
_entity.type
_entity.pdbx_description
1 polymer ?
#
loop_
_entity_poly.entity_id
_entity_poly.type
_entity_poly.pdbx_seq_one_letter_code
_entity_poly.pdbx_strand_id
1 'polypeptide(L)'
;MNAKLEVDFASLGLIPKIFKKMESMENEILDLKQQLQPKYDLTKRAGVKAFLNISDSTISKYTKEGIFREGYHYYREIKGTKTIIIFVSGAIEEFKKSREK
;
A
#
# COMPACT_ATOMS: atom_id res chain seq x y z
N MET A 1 28.87 -25.34 46.08
CA MET A 1 28.54 -23.98 45.60
C MET A 1 27.82 -24.15 44.28
N ASN A 2 26.54 -23.74 44.18
CA ASN A 2 25.78 -23.81 42.93
C ASN A 2 25.83 -22.45 42.26
N ALA A 3 26.61 -22.31 41.18
CA ALA A 3 26.60 -21.10 40.37
C ALA A 3 25.29 -21.07 39.58
N LYS A 4 24.45 -20.08 39.87
CA LYS A 4 23.23 -19.80 39.11
C LYS A 4 23.65 -19.17 37.78
N LEU A 5 23.48 -19.91 36.68
CA LEU A 5 23.64 -19.37 35.32
C LEU A 5 22.45 -18.44 35.05
N GLU A 6 22.69 -17.13 35.10
CA GLU A 6 21.71 -16.14 34.62
C GLU A 6 21.92 -15.94 33.13
N VAL A 7 20.99 -16.48 32.33
CA VAL A 7 20.97 -16.29 30.88
C VAL A 7 20.12 -15.05 30.58
N ASP A 8 20.74 -14.02 30.01
CA ASP A 8 20.07 -12.78 29.59
C ASP A 8 19.40 -12.97 28.22
N PHE A 9 18.08 -12.79 28.18
CA PHE A 9 17.25 -12.89 26.97
C PHE A 9 16.79 -11.52 26.44
N ALA A 10 17.36 -10.41 26.90
CA ALA A 10 17.00 -9.06 26.44
C ALA A 10 17.09 -8.91 24.91
N SER A 11 17.99 -9.65 24.27
CA SER A 11 18.14 -9.71 22.81
C SER A 11 16.93 -10.30 22.08
N LEU A 12 16.17 -11.21 22.71
CA LEU A 12 14.93 -11.75 22.12
C LEU A 12 13.87 -10.65 21.94
N GLY A 13 13.86 -9.63 22.81
CA GLY A 13 13.00 -8.46 22.68
C GLY A 13 13.35 -7.55 21.49
N LEU A 14 14.51 -7.74 20.85
CA LEU A 14 14.90 -7.03 19.64
C LEU A 14 14.34 -7.68 18.38
N ILE A 15 14.04 -8.98 18.40
CA ILE A 15 13.55 -9.73 17.23
C ILE A 15 12.27 -9.11 16.65
N PRO A 16 11.22 -8.79 17.44
CA PRO A 16 10.02 -8.16 16.89
C PRO A 16 10.29 -6.77 16.31
N LYS A 17 11.23 -6.01 16.90
CA LYS A 17 11.59 -4.66 16.43
C LYS A 17 12.32 -4.72 15.09
N ILE A 18 13.23 -5.69 14.94
CA ILE A 18 13.95 -5.94 13.70
C ILE A 18 12.95 -6.35 12.61
N PHE A 19 12.04 -7.28 12.91
CA PHE A 19 11.04 -7.74 11.95
C PHE A 19 10.17 -6.59 11.43
N LYS A 20 9.63 -5.76 12.32
CA LYS A 20 8.86 -4.57 11.94
C LYS A 20 9.65 -3.61 11.05
N LYS A 21 10.96 -3.46 11.30
CA LYS A 21 11.82 -2.60 10.51
C LYS A 21 12.13 -3.19 9.13
N MET A 22 12.25 -4.52 9.03
CA MET A 22 12.36 -5.22 7.75
C MET A 22 11.10 -5.06 6.89
N GLU A 23 9.90 -5.22 7.47
CA GLU A 23 8.63 -4.97 6.75
C GLU A 23 8.54 -3.54 6.23
N SER A 24 8.93 -2.54 7.05
CA SER A 24 8.98 -1.14 6.63
C SER A 24 9.93 -0.93 5.44
N MET A 25 11.12 -1.51 5.50
CA MET A 25 12.11 -1.40 4.42
C MET A 25 11.62 -2.08 3.13
N GLU A 26 10.97 -3.24 3.23
CA GLU A 26 10.41 -3.93 2.06
C GLU A 26 9.33 -3.08 1.36
N ASN A 27 8.50 -2.39 2.15
CA ASN A 27 7.48 -1.48 1.62
C ASN A 27 8.11 -0.28 0.90
N GLU A 28 9.13 0.35 1.49
CA GLU A 28 9.87 1.46 0.86
C GLU A 28 10.54 1.03 -0.46
N ILE A 29 11.15 -0.16 -0.49
CA ILE A 29 11.76 -0.72 -1.70
C ILE A 29 10.70 -0.97 -2.78
N LEU A 30 9.52 -1.47 -2.41
CA LEU A 30 8.42 -1.68 -3.35
C LEU A 30 7.92 -0.36 -3.95
N ASP A 31 7.81 0.68 -3.14
CA ASP A 31 7.39 2.01 -3.58
C ASP A 31 8.41 2.65 -4.53
N LEU A 32 9.71 2.54 -4.23
CA LEU A 32 10.78 3.00 -5.12
C LEU A 32 10.78 2.22 -6.44
N LYS A 33 10.61 0.90 -6.38
CA LYS A 33 10.51 0.07 -7.59
C LYS A 33 9.30 0.46 -8.43
N GLN A 34 8.15 0.71 -7.82
CA GLN A 34 6.95 1.14 -8.55
C GLN A 34 7.17 2.45 -9.32
N GLN A 35 7.98 3.38 -8.80
CA GLN A 35 8.31 4.64 -9.48
C GLN A 35 9.29 4.45 -10.66
N LEU A 36 10.26 3.53 -10.54
CA LEU A 36 11.31 3.32 -11.55
C LEU A 36 10.92 2.29 -12.62
N GLN A 37 10.17 1.25 -12.22
CA GLN A 37 9.68 0.15 -13.04
C GLN A 37 8.30 -0.29 -12.52
N PRO A 38 7.20 0.29 -13.05
CA PRO A 38 5.86 0.05 -12.53
C PRO A 38 5.48 -1.44 -12.55
N LYS A 39 5.42 -2.06 -11.38
CA LYS A 39 4.97 -3.46 -11.22
C LYS A 39 3.45 -3.55 -11.36
N TYR A 40 2.75 -2.54 -10.88
CA TYR A 40 1.29 -2.44 -10.92
C TYR A 40 0.85 -1.37 -11.90
N ASP A 41 -0.15 -1.69 -12.71
CA ASP A 41 -0.84 -0.72 -13.56
C ASP A 41 -1.86 0.04 -12.71
N LEU A 42 -1.43 1.15 -12.12
CA LEU A 42 -2.26 1.99 -11.25
C LEU A 42 -3.33 2.78 -12.00
N THR A 43 -3.43 2.67 -13.32
CA THR A 43 -4.56 3.22 -14.08
C THR A 43 -5.78 2.29 -14.00
N LYS A 44 -5.56 1.01 -13.66
CA LYS A 44 -6.58 -0.02 -13.58
C LYS A 44 -6.91 -0.37 -12.13
N ARG A 45 -8.19 -0.64 -11.90
CA ARG A 45 -8.72 -1.08 -10.61
C ARG A 45 -7.95 -2.25 -9.99
N ALA A 46 -7.59 -3.25 -10.81
CA ALA A 46 -6.83 -4.40 -10.35
C ALA A 46 -5.43 -4.03 -9.82
N GLY A 47 -4.74 -3.09 -10.49
CA GLY A 47 -3.44 -2.60 -10.05
C GLY A 47 -3.55 -1.76 -8.78
N VAL A 48 -4.53 -0.85 -8.72
CA VAL A 48 -4.80 -0.05 -7.50
C VAL A 48 -5.10 -0.95 -6.29
N LYS A 49 -5.92 -1.99 -6.48
CA LYS A 49 -6.26 -2.98 -5.44
C LYS A 49 -5.01 -3.66 -4.87
N ALA A 50 -4.15 -4.15 -5.76
CA ALA A 50 -2.93 -4.85 -5.38
C ALA A 50 -1.91 -3.90 -4.73
N PHE A 51 -1.76 -2.68 -5.26
CA PHE A 51 -0.80 -1.70 -4.78
C PHE A 51 -1.14 -1.14 -3.40
N LEU A 52 -2.42 -0.86 -3.15
CA LEU A 52 -2.91 -0.37 -1.85
C LEU A 52 -3.16 -1.48 -0.84
N ASN A 53 -3.04 -2.76 -1.25
CA ASN A 53 -3.36 -3.93 -0.45
C ASN A 53 -4.77 -3.87 0.19
N ILE A 54 -5.78 -3.55 -0.62
CA ILE A 54 -7.19 -3.44 -0.20
C ILE A 54 -8.09 -4.37 -1.01
N SER A 55 -9.31 -4.62 -0.53
CA SER A 55 -10.30 -5.38 -1.28
C SER A 55 -10.96 -4.54 -2.38
N ASP A 56 -11.57 -5.20 -3.35
CA ASP A 56 -12.36 -4.51 -4.39
C ASP A 56 -13.57 -3.77 -3.77
N SER A 57 -14.19 -4.35 -2.75
CA SER A 57 -15.28 -3.71 -2.01
C SER A 57 -14.85 -2.41 -1.34
N THR A 58 -13.61 -2.35 -0.82
CA THR A 58 -13.04 -1.12 -0.25
C THR A 58 -12.83 -0.05 -1.33
N ILE A 59 -12.37 -0.40 -2.53
CA ILE A 59 -12.29 0.58 -3.63
C ILE A 59 -13.68 1.14 -3.97
N SER A 60 -14.69 0.28 -4.08
CA SER A 60 -16.08 0.72 -4.31
C SER A 60 -16.57 1.64 -3.19
N LYS A 61 -16.25 1.32 -1.94
CA LYS A 61 -16.57 2.15 -0.78
C LYS A 61 -15.89 3.52 -0.89
N TYR A 62 -14.60 3.56 -1.19
CA TYR A 62 -13.84 4.82 -1.32
C TYR A 62 -14.36 5.71 -2.44
N THR A 63 -14.78 5.13 -3.57
CA THR A 63 -15.43 5.89 -4.64
C THR A 63 -16.80 6.42 -4.21
N LYS A 64 -17.62 5.60 -3.50
CA LYS A 64 -18.95 6.01 -3.04
C LYS A 64 -18.91 7.09 -1.95
N GLU A 65 -17.94 6.99 -1.03
CA GLU A 65 -17.79 7.91 0.10
C GLU A 65 -16.98 9.17 -0.27
N GLY A 66 -16.54 9.30 -1.53
CA GLY A 66 -15.77 10.46 -1.98
C GLY A 66 -14.34 10.53 -1.46
N ILE A 67 -13.85 9.47 -0.80
CA ILE A 67 -12.44 9.31 -0.42
C ILE A 67 -11.59 9.32 -1.70
N PHE A 68 -11.98 8.50 -2.68
CA PHE A 68 -11.51 8.65 -4.05
C PHE A 68 -12.42 9.65 -4.76
N ARG A 69 -11.89 10.86 -4.92
CA ARG A 69 -12.52 11.98 -5.63
C ARG A 69 -12.39 11.87 -7.15
N GLU A 70 -13.50 11.96 -7.85
CA GLU A 70 -13.53 12.07 -9.32
C GLU A 70 -12.86 13.38 -9.77
N GLY A 71 -12.07 13.33 -10.85
CA GLY A 71 -11.24 14.44 -11.31
C GLY A 71 -9.88 14.57 -10.60
N TYR A 72 -9.65 13.82 -9.51
CA TYR A 72 -8.36 13.78 -8.82
C TYR A 72 -7.77 12.37 -8.74
N HIS A 73 -8.45 11.45 -8.06
CA HIS A 73 -7.97 10.07 -7.91
C HIS A 73 -8.34 9.20 -9.10
N TYR A 74 -9.43 9.52 -9.78
CA TYR A 74 -9.89 8.81 -10.96
C TYR A 74 -10.74 9.72 -11.86
N TYR A 75 -10.95 9.30 -13.10
CA TYR A 75 -11.94 9.87 -14.01
C TYR A 75 -12.73 8.75 -14.69
N ARG A 76 -13.89 9.09 -15.24
CA ARG A 76 -14.71 8.18 -16.02
C ARG A 76 -14.51 8.45 -17.51
N GLU A 77 -14.29 7.40 -18.28
CA GLU A 77 -14.23 7.46 -19.73
C GLU A 77 -15.35 6.60 -20.32
N ILE A 78 -15.99 7.09 -21.38
CA ILE A 78 -16.96 6.31 -22.15
C ILE A 78 -16.21 5.59 -23.26
N LYS A 79 -16.18 4.25 -23.19
CA LYS A 79 -15.66 3.40 -24.28
C LYS A 79 -16.80 2.59 -24.87
N GLY A 80 -17.29 3.04 -26.02
CA GLY A 80 -18.47 2.47 -26.65
C GLY A 80 -19.70 2.66 -25.77
N THR A 81 -20.33 1.56 -25.35
CA THR A 81 -21.52 1.57 -24.49
C THR A 81 -21.20 1.48 -22.99
N LYS A 82 -19.91 1.38 -22.62
CA LYS A 82 -19.48 1.18 -21.23
C LYS A 82 -18.79 2.41 -20.68
N THR A 83 -19.14 2.77 -19.45
CA THR A 83 -18.36 3.71 -18.64
C THR A 83 -17.28 2.95 -17.89
N ILE A 84 -16.01 3.29 -18.14
CA ILE A 84 -14.88 2.73 -17.42
C ILE A 84 -14.31 3.77 -16.46
N ILE A 85 -13.73 3.29 -15.36
CA ILE A 85 -13.00 4.14 -14.41
C ILE A 85 -11.51 3.99 -14.69
N ILE A 86 -10.83 5.11 -14.84
CA ILE A 86 -9.37 5.17 -14.96
C ILE A 86 -8.82 5.94 -13.78
N PHE A 87 -7.89 5.32 -13.07
CA PHE A 87 -7.26 5.90 -11.89
C PHE A 87 -6.03 6.73 -12.27
N VAL A 88 -5.76 7.77 -11.49
CA VAL A 88 -4.61 8.65 -11.65
C VAL A 88 -3.48 8.12 -10.77
N SER A 89 -2.45 7.53 -11.39
CA SER A 89 -1.38 6.81 -10.68
C SER A 89 -0.71 7.64 -9.58
N GLY A 90 -0.35 8.89 -9.88
CA GLY A 90 0.28 9.79 -8.90
C GLY A 90 -0.62 10.08 -7.68
N ALA A 91 -1.92 10.26 -7.88
CA ALA A 91 -2.86 10.49 -6.78
C ALA A 91 -3.05 9.23 -5.91
N ILE A 92 -2.98 8.05 -6.50
CA ILE A 92 -3.02 6.77 -5.76
C ILE A 92 -1.75 6.55 -4.95
N GLU A 93 -0.58 6.88 -5.51
CA GLU A 93 0.70 6.84 -4.79
C GLU A 93 0.73 7.82 -3.62
N GLU A 94 0.27 9.06 -3.84
CA GLU A 94 0.14 10.06 -2.78
C GLU A 94 -0.82 9.60 -1.68
N PHE A 95 -1.97 9.03 -2.07
CA PHE A 95 -2.93 8.48 -1.12
C PHE A 95 -2.30 7.41 -0.24
N LYS A 96 -1.52 6.48 -0.80
CA LYS A 96 -0.81 5.46 -0.03
C LYS A 96 0.15 6.09 0.98
N LYS A 97 1.01 7.01 0.52
CA LYS A 97 1.97 7.75 1.36
C LYS A 97 1.29 8.51 2.49
N SER A 98 0.10 9.06 2.24
CA SER A 98 -0.65 9.81 3.27
C SER A 98 -1.19 8.93 4.41
N ARG A 99 -1.37 7.62 4.17
CA ARG A 99 -1.87 6.65 5.17
C ARG A 99 -0.76 6.01 6.02
N GLU A 100 0.48 6.14 5.58
CA GLU A 100 1.66 5.60 6.27
C GLU A 100 2.31 6.61 7.22
N LYS A 101 1.86 7.88 7.17
CA LYS A 101 2.20 8.94 8.14
C LYS A 101 1.38 8.80 9.42
#